data_AF-A0A7X6YVN8-F1
#
_entry.id   AF-A0A7X6YVN8-F1
#
_cell.length_a   1.000
_cell.length_b   1.000
_cell.length_c   1.000
_cell.angle_alpha   90.00
_cell.angle_beta   90.00
_cell.angle_gamma   90.00
#
_symmetry.space_group_name_H-M   'P 1'
#
loop_
_entity.id
_entity.type
_entity.pdbx_description
1 polymer ?
#
loop_
_entity_poly.entity_id
_entity_poly.type
_entity_poly.pdbx_seq_one_letter_code
_entity_poly.pdbx_strand_id
1 'polypeptide(L)'
;MDGLLPLAPTAAPAAPAASPPRQAGAAFGDILQSLVTAADQQQQQADRTVQTLHGGGEKNLHEAMIAMEQADISLRYLVQVRNKAIEAYQEIMRMQL
;
A
#
# COMPACT_ATOMS: atom_id res chain seq x y z
N MET A 1 54.92 -19.52 -38.71
CA MET A 1 54.32 -20.42 -37.72
C MET A 1 54.69 -19.88 -36.37
N ASP A 2 53.66 -19.41 -35.68
CA ASP A 2 53.51 -19.31 -34.22
C ASP A 2 54.47 -18.35 -33.48
N GLY A 3 54.00 -17.37 -32.70
CA GLY A 3 52.67 -17.21 -32.15
C GLY A 3 52.42 -15.77 -31.73
N LEU A 4 51.16 -15.39 -31.93
CA LEU A 4 50.52 -14.21 -31.39
C LEU A 4 50.79 -14.11 -29.89
N LEU A 5 51.24 -12.94 -29.43
CA LEU A 5 51.20 -12.57 -28.02
C LEU A 5 49.75 -12.75 -27.51
N PRO A 6 49.50 -13.57 -26.47
CA PRO A 6 48.18 -13.64 -25.88
C PRO A 6 47.91 -12.36 -25.07
N LEU A 7 46.84 -11.66 -25.43
CA LEU A 7 46.29 -10.58 -24.61
C LEU A 7 45.80 -11.18 -23.29
N ALA A 8 46.35 -10.70 -22.17
CA ALA A 8 45.90 -11.12 -20.85
C ALA A 8 44.40 -10.80 -20.68
N PRO A 9 43.59 -11.73 -20.13
CA PRO A 9 42.21 -11.40 -19.76
C PRO A 9 42.24 -10.47 -18.55
N THR A 10 41.75 -9.24 -18.74
CA THR A 10 41.44 -8.34 -17.63
C THR A 10 40.40 -9.02 -16.72
N ALA A 11 40.76 -9.19 -15.45
CA ALA A 11 39.88 -9.74 -14.44
C ALA A 11 38.71 -8.79 -14.19
N ALA A 12 37.48 -9.26 -14.41
CA ALA A 12 36.26 -8.56 -14.03
C ALA A 12 36.18 -8.38 -12.50
N PRO A 13 35.72 -7.23 -11.99
CA PRO A 13 35.55 -7.03 -10.56
C PRO A 13 34.40 -7.90 -10.03
N ALA A 14 34.69 -8.64 -8.97
CA ALA A 14 33.73 -9.46 -8.23
C ALA A 14 32.59 -8.60 -7.66
N ALA A 15 31.34 -9.01 -7.94
CA ALA A 15 30.15 -8.44 -7.32
C ALA A 15 30.08 -8.80 -5.82
N PRO A 16 29.64 -7.89 -4.95
CA PRO A 16 29.52 -8.17 -3.52
C PRO A 16 28.34 -9.12 -3.25
N ALA A 17 28.60 -10.16 -2.47
CA ALA A 17 27.62 -11.11 -1.99
C ALA A 17 26.56 -10.43 -1.11
N ALA A 18 25.30 -10.48 -1.53
CA ALA A 18 24.16 -10.03 -0.73
C ALA A 18 23.96 -10.95 0.48
N SER A 19 23.94 -10.36 1.68
CA SER A 19 23.62 -11.05 2.92
C SER A 19 22.12 -11.37 3.00
N PRO A 20 21.70 -12.51 3.61
CA PRO A 20 20.30 -12.92 3.61
C PRO A 20 19.45 -12.11 4.62
N PRO A 21 18.17 -11.81 4.31
CA PRO A 21 17.29 -11.02 5.15
C PRO A 21 16.63 -11.91 6.20
N ARG A 22 17.28 -12.15 7.35
CA ARG A 22 16.69 -12.93 8.46
C ARG A 22 15.95 -12.10 9.52
N GLN A 23 15.75 -10.80 9.31
CA GLN A 23 15.11 -9.91 10.31
C GLN A 23 13.70 -9.43 9.94
N ALA A 24 13.21 -9.73 8.73
CA ALA A 24 11.91 -9.23 8.26
C ALA A 24 10.69 -9.88 8.94
N GLY A 25 10.81 -11.14 9.40
CA GLY A 25 9.70 -11.89 9.99
C GLY A 25 9.27 -11.41 11.38
N ALA A 26 10.23 -11.01 12.23
CA ALA A 26 9.92 -10.45 13.55
C ALA A 26 9.24 -9.07 13.41
N ALA A 27 9.77 -8.21 12.53
CA ALA A 27 9.23 -6.89 12.26
C ALA A 27 7.77 -6.91 11.77
N PHE A 28 7.37 -7.93 11.00
CA PHE A 28 5.98 -8.07 10.55
C PHE A 28 5.02 -8.37 11.72
N GLY A 29 5.43 -9.22 12.66
CA GLY A 29 4.62 -9.55 13.84
C GLY A 29 4.37 -8.34 14.73
N ASP A 30 5.41 -7.54 14.97
CA ASP A 30 5.31 -6.29 15.75
C ASP A 30 4.41 -5.25 15.08
N ILE A 31 4.49 -5.12 13.76
CA ILE A 31 3.62 -4.24 12.97
C ILE A 31 2.17 -4.73 13.07
N LEU A 32 1.93 -6.04 12.90
CA LEU A 32 0.58 -6.61 12.96
C LEU A 32 -0.05 -6.39 14.35
N GLN A 33 0.71 -6.60 15.42
CA GLN A 33 0.24 -6.37 16.78
C GLN A 33 -0.06 -4.89 17.05
N SER A 34 0.77 -3.99 16.52
CA SER A 34 0.55 -2.54 16.62
C SER A 34 -0.73 -2.12 15.89
N LEU A 35 -1.00 -2.69 14.71
CA LEU A 35 -2.22 -2.41 13.94
C LEU A 35 -3.48 -2.91 14.65
N VAL A 36 -3.44 -4.12 15.22
CA VAL A 36 -4.58 -4.67 15.98
C VAL A 36 -4.88 -3.82 17.22
N THR A 37 -3.84 -3.39 17.94
CA THR A 37 -3.99 -2.53 19.13
C THR A 37 -4.55 -1.15 18.76
N ALA A 38 -4.10 -0.58 17.63
CA ALA A 38 -4.61 0.70 17.14
C ALA A 38 -6.09 0.61 16.72
N ALA A 39 -6.50 -0.49 16.08
CA ALA A 39 -7.89 -0.71 15.68
C ALA A 39 -8.83 -0.81 16.89
N ASP A 40 -8.41 -1.52 17.95
CA ASP A 40 -9.18 -1.63 19.20
C ASP A 40 -9.39 -0.26 19.86
N GLN A 41 -8.33 0.54 19.96
CA GLN A 41 -8.43 1.90 20.51
C GLN A 41 -9.36 2.79 19.68
N GLN A 42 -9.30 2.67 18.35
CA GLN A 42 -10.15 3.44 17.46
C GLN A 42 -11.62 3.03 17.56
N GLN A 43 -11.91 1.74 17.79
CA GLN A 43 -13.25 1.24 18.04
C GLN A 43 -13.82 1.78 19.36
N GLN A 44 -13.06 1.72 20.46
CA GLN A 44 -13.48 2.28 21.74
C GLN A 44 -13.74 3.80 21.67
N GLN A 45 -12.93 4.53 20.89
CA GLN A 45 -13.13 5.95 20.68
C GLN A 45 -14.39 6.26 19.85
N ALA A 46 -14.68 5.43 18.84
CA ALA A 46 -15.90 5.52 18.06
C ALA A 46 -17.14 5.27 18.93
N ASP A 47 -17.14 4.24 19.77
CA ASP A 47 -18.25 3.93 20.68
C ASP A 47 -18.57 5.10 21.63
N ARG A 48 -17.53 5.74 22.18
CA ARG A 48 -17.70 6.95 23.01
C ARG A 48 -18.26 8.13 22.23
N THR A 49 -17.85 8.29 20.98
CA THR A 49 -18.29 9.39 20.11
C THR A 49 -19.75 9.19 19.66
N VAL A 50 -20.14 7.96 19.36
CA VAL A 50 -21.53 7.61 19.04
C VAL A 50 -22.44 7.90 20.24
N GLN A 51 -21.96 7.60 21.45
CA GLN A 51 -22.71 7.83 22.68
C GLN A 51 -22.94 9.33 22.97
N THR A 52 -22.06 10.23 22.52
CA THR A 52 -22.22 11.69 22.62
C THR A 52 -23.04 12.32 21.49
N LEU A 53 -23.29 11.63 20.37
CA LEU A 53 -23.96 12.18 19.18
C LEU A 53 -25.50 12.02 19.17
N HIS A 54 -26.11 11.37 20.17
CA HIS A 54 -27.57 11.19 20.26
C HIS A 54 -28.38 12.49 20.55
N GLY A 55 -27.80 13.68 20.38
CA GLY A 55 -28.31 14.97 20.83
C GLY A 55 -29.08 15.86 19.82
N GLY A 56 -29.40 15.39 18.61
CA GLY A 56 -30.49 15.93 17.76
C GLY A 56 -30.32 17.29 17.03
N GLY A 57 -31.00 17.43 15.87
CA GLY A 57 -31.31 18.71 15.22
C GLY A 57 -31.31 18.68 13.68
N GLU A 58 -32.36 19.21 13.03
CA GLU A 58 -32.64 19.21 11.57
C GLU A 58 -31.48 19.60 10.63
N LYS A 59 -30.48 20.32 11.13
CA LYS A 59 -29.26 20.69 10.41
C LYS A 59 -28.49 19.47 9.89
N ASN A 60 -28.59 18.35 10.61
CA ASN A 60 -27.94 17.09 10.26
C ASN A 60 -28.50 16.42 9.01
N LEU A 61 -29.77 16.67 8.61
CA LEU A 61 -30.35 16.00 7.44
C LEU A 61 -29.74 16.52 6.13
N HIS A 62 -29.59 17.84 6.00
CA HIS A 62 -28.99 18.43 4.81
C HIS A 62 -27.49 18.08 4.71
N GLU A 63 -26.80 18.09 5.86
CA GLU A 63 -25.40 17.69 5.96
C GLU A 63 -25.21 16.19 5.67
N ALA A 64 -26.12 15.33 6.13
CA ALA A 64 -26.14 13.91 5.78
C ALA A 64 -26.41 13.69 4.28
N MET A 65 -27.30 14.46 3.64
CA MET A 65 -27.51 14.39 2.19
C MET A 65 -26.26 14.82 1.41
N ILE A 66 -25.59 15.88 1.84
CA ILE A 66 -24.32 16.31 1.21
C ILE A 66 -23.24 15.24 1.40
N ALA A 67 -23.12 14.67 2.60
CA ALA A 67 -22.17 13.60 2.87
C ALA A 67 -22.45 12.34 2.03
N MET A 68 -23.73 11.99 1.81
CA MET A 68 -24.12 10.90 0.91
C MET A 68 -23.72 11.18 -0.54
N GLU A 69 -24.00 12.38 -1.05
CA GLU A 69 -23.63 12.77 -2.42
C GLU A 69 -22.10 12.75 -2.62
N GLN A 70 -21.35 13.27 -1.65
CA GLN A 70 -19.89 13.26 -1.67
C GLN A 70 -19.33 11.83 -1.62
N ALA A 71 -19.94 10.94 -0.82
CA ALA A 71 -19.55 9.54 -0.74
C ALA A 71 -19.79 8.81 -2.08
N ASP A 72 -20.92 9.08 -2.73
CA ASP A 72 -21.23 8.49 -4.04
C ASP A 72 -20.24 8.94 -5.13
N ILE A 73 -19.93 10.24 -5.20
CA ILE A 73 -18.91 10.77 -6.12
C ILE A 73 -17.54 10.13 -5.85
N SER A 74 -17.15 10.04 -4.57
CA SER A 74 -15.88 9.45 -4.16
C SER A 74 -15.78 7.97 -4.53
N LEU A 75 -16.88 7.22 -4.39
CA LEU A 75 -16.96 5.82 -4.77
C LEU A 75 -16.80 5.64 -6.29
N ARG A 76 -17.50 6.47 -7.09
CA ARG A 76 -17.36 6.46 -8.55
C ARG A 76 -15.92 6.73 -8.97
N TYR A 77 -15.27 7.71 -8.33
CA TYR A 77 -13.86 8.01 -8.59
C TYR A 77 -12.94 6.84 -8.22
N LEU A 78 -13.15 6.22 -7.06
CA LEU A 78 -12.37 5.06 -6.63
C LEU A 78 -12.46 3.89 -7.62
N VAL A 79 -13.64 3.64 -8.19
CA VAL A 79 -13.82 2.62 -9.23
C VAL A 79 -12.98 2.96 -10.47
N GLN A 80 -12.92 4.22 -10.89
CA GLN A 80 -12.08 4.64 -12.02
C GLN A 80 -10.59 4.44 -11.71
N VAL A 81 -10.14 4.79 -10.51
CA VAL A 81 -8.75 4.57 -10.08
C VAL A 81 -8.43 3.08 -10.05
N ARG A 82 -9.32 2.23 -9.52
CA ARG A 82 -9.17 0.77 -9.54
C ARG A 82 -9.01 0.26 -10.96
N ASN A 83 -9.84 0.71 -11.89
CA ASN A 83 -9.78 0.28 -13.28
C ASN A 83 -8.43 0.68 -13.91
N LYS A 84 -7.97 1.92 -13.71
CA LYS A 84 -6.65 2.36 -14.19
C LYS A 84 -5.48 1.61 -13.56
N ALA A 85 -5.56 1.26 -12.28
CA ALA A 85 -4.54 0.45 -11.63
C ALA A 85 -4.46 -0.97 -12.24
N ILE A 86 -5.62 -1.57 -12.55
CA ILE A 86 -5.68 -2.87 -13.24
C ILE A 86 -5.12 -2.75 -14.67
N GLU A 87 -5.49 -1.72 -15.42
CA GLU A 87 -4.93 -1.44 -16.75
C GLU A 87 -3.40 -1.31 -16.70
N ALA A 88 -2.88 -0.51 -15.77
CA ALA A 88 -1.44 -0.33 -15.60
C ALA A 88 -0.72 -1.64 -15.24
N TYR A 89 -1.32 -2.48 -14.40
CA TYR A 89 -0.78 -3.80 -14.08
C TYR A 89 -0.73 -4.73 -15.30
N GLN A 90 -1.82 -4.76 -16.09
CA GLN A 90 -1.87 -5.55 -17.32
C GLN A 90 -0.84 -5.08 -18.35
N GLU A 91 -0.62 -3.77 -18.46
CA GLU A 91 0.38 -3.19 -19.37
C GLU A 91 1.81 -3.61 -18.97
N ILE A 92 2.15 -3.54 -17.68
CA ILE A 92 3.47 -3.98 -17.18
C ILE A 92 3.69 -5.48 -17.47
N MET A 93 2.67 -6.31 -17.27
CA MET A 93 2.71 -7.75 -17.60
C MET A 93 2.96 -7.99 -19.09
N ARG A 94 2.35 -7.19 -19.97
CA ARG A 94 2.56 -7.27 -21.43
C ARG A 94 3.95 -6.86 -21.88
N MET A 95 4.64 -6.00 -21.15
CA MET A 95 6.02 -5.60 -21.48
C MET A 95 7.07 -6.64 -21.07
N GLN A 96 6.74 -7.57 -20.17
CA GLN A 96 7.67 -8.55 -19.61
C GLN A 96 7.61 -9.94 -20.28
N LEU A 97 6.66 -10.17 -21.20
CA LEU A 97 6.57 -11.41 -21.98
C LEU A 97 7.28 -11.30 -23.33
#